data_AF-A0A933U0P0-F1
#
_entry.id   AF-A0A933U0P0-F1
#
_cell.length_a   1.000
_cell.length_b   1.000
_cell.length_c   1.000
_cell.angle_alpha   90.00
_cell.angle_beta   90.00
_cell.angle_gamma   90.00
#
_symmetry.space_group_name_H-M   'P 1'
#
loop_
_entity.id
_entity.type
_entity.pdbx_description
1 polymer ?
#
loop_
_entity_poly.entity_id
_entity_poly.type
_entity_poly.pdbx_seq_one_letter_code
_entity_poly.pdbx_strand_id
1 'polypeptide(L)'
;MKAPEGFDHREWWFGIKMARAALLRPLPLLDKNGRPFRFAMVDPLLEMQHRIDSDASVRLVGPHGPLSAKTRDRYILSSLMEESITSSQLEGAATTRKVAKQMLSEGRKPRNHSERMIFNNFQTMQWIREQTDQELTPELVFDLHRRMTEGTLDDPGAAGRFRTDEENIVVAYGGETYHEPPAATELPVRLDKLCAFANGKSPDYFVHPVVRAVLLHFWLAFDHPFVDGNGRTARALFYWSMLSQGYGVCEFLPISRKIKEAPARYARAYLYSESDEGDLTYFLLYHVDVLQRALVDLGGYLRTSSTERRSLEERLAAGVDLNHRQKELLAHALKHPDEQYTIAIHRTRQRVVYQTARADLLELHRLGLLEKRRSKKAFYFMPSVDLEDRIRELR
;
A
#
# COMPACT_ATOMS: atom_id res chain seq x y z
N MET A 1 16.65 0.39 23.91
CA MET A 1 17.06 -0.92 24.46
C MET A 1 17.55 -0.66 25.87
N LYS A 2 17.26 -1.50 26.87
CA LYS A 2 17.79 -1.26 28.23
C LYS A 2 19.30 -1.52 28.21
N ALA A 3 20.10 -0.62 28.76
CA ALA A 3 21.55 -0.82 28.86
C ALA A 3 21.83 -2.03 29.78
N PRO A 4 22.82 -2.89 29.44
CA PRO A 4 23.30 -3.93 30.33
C PRO A 4 23.79 -3.35 31.66
N GLU A 5 23.82 -4.19 32.69
CA GLU A 5 24.39 -3.82 33.98
C GLU A 5 25.86 -3.39 33.81
N GLY A 6 26.23 -2.24 34.38
CA GLY A 6 27.57 -1.66 34.25
C GLY A 6 27.76 -0.61 33.14
N PHE A 7 26.74 -0.33 32.32
CA PHE A 7 26.78 0.75 31.32
C PHE A 7 25.59 1.69 31.47
N ASP A 8 25.82 2.99 31.25
CA ASP A 8 24.71 3.92 31.04
C ASP A 8 24.14 3.80 29.62
N HIS A 9 23.00 4.45 29.37
CA HIS A 9 22.34 4.38 28.06
C HIS A 9 23.18 5.02 26.94
N ARG A 10 23.98 6.05 27.23
CA ARG A 10 24.83 6.72 26.23
C ARG A 10 26.03 5.86 25.87
N GLU A 11 26.68 5.26 26.85
CA GLU A 11 27.82 4.36 26.67
C GLU A 11 27.41 3.11 25.89
N TRP A 12 26.29 2.50 26.28
CA TRP A 12 25.76 1.33 25.56
C TRP A 12 25.38 1.68 24.12
N TRP A 13 24.74 2.84 23.93
CA TRP A 13 24.39 3.33 22.60
C TRP A 13 25.62 3.62 21.73
N PHE A 14 26.65 4.24 22.30
CA PHE A 14 27.91 4.48 21.61
C PHE A 14 28.58 3.18 21.20
N GLY A 15 28.61 2.18 22.09
CA GLY A 15 29.11 0.83 21.77
C GLY A 15 28.37 0.19 20.60
N ILE A 16 27.02 0.23 20.59
CA ILE A 16 26.20 -0.25 19.47
C ILE A 16 26.54 0.51 18.19
N LYS A 17 26.64 1.84 18.24
CA LYS A 17 26.95 2.68 17.07
C LYS A 17 28.32 2.32 16.51
N MET A 18 29.34 2.16 17.35
CA MET A 18 30.69 1.77 16.93
C MET A 18 30.71 0.38 16.29
N ALA A 19 30.00 -0.59 16.88
CA ALA A 19 29.89 -1.93 16.30
C ALA A 19 29.17 -1.90 14.93
N ARG A 20 28.10 -1.10 14.81
CA ARG A 20 27.34 -0.95 13.56
C ARG A 20 28.13 -0.20 12.49
N ALA A 21 29.00 0.75 12.86
CA ALA A 21 29.76 1.57 11.93
C ALA A 21 30.61 0.74 10.95
N ALA A 22 31.18 -0.38 11.43
CA ALA A 22 31.96 -1.30 10.59
C ALA A 22 31.13 -2.04 9.53
N LEU A 23 29.80 -2.10 9.69
CA LEU A 23 28.87 -2.79 8.78
C LEU A 23 28.19 -1.84 7.80
N LEU A 24 28.37 -0.53 7.96
CA LEU A 24 27.70 0.49 7.14
C LEU A 24 28.23 0.46 5.71
N ARG A 25 27.31 0.31 4.75
CA ARG A 25 27.58 0.36 3.31
C ARG A 25 27.05 1.67 2.72
N PRO A 26 27.86 2.40 1.91
CA PRO A 26 27.47 3.70 1.36
C PRO A 26 26.54 3.57 0.16
N LEU A 27 25.56 4.47 0.10
CA LEU A 27 24.63 4.61 -1.01
C LEU A 27 25.05 5.76 -1.95
N PRO A 28 24.60 5.74 -3.21
CA PRO A 28 24.77 6.86 -4.14
C PRO A 28 23.94 8.10 -3.76
N LEU A 29 23.00 7.97 -2.81
CA LEU A 29 22.24 9.08 -2.22
C LEU A 29 23.13 9.90 -1.29
N LEU A 30 23.16 11.22 -1.48
CA LEU A 30 23.96 12.14 -0.68
C LEU A 30 23.09 13.03 0.21
N ASP A 31 23.58 13.33 1.40
CA ASP A 31 23.04 14.37 2.28
C ASP A 31 23.38 15.78 1.78
N LYS A 32 22.89 16.80 2.49
CA LYS A 32 23.14 18.22 2.18
C LYS A 32 24.60 18.66 2.25
N ASN A 33 25.46 17.86 2.88
CA ASN A 33 26.90 18.12 2.97
C ASN A 33 27.70 17.29 1.96
N GLY A 34 27.04 16.62 1.02
CA GLY A 34 27.67 15.73 0.03
C GLY A 34 28.15 14.40 0.60
N ARG A 35 27.76 14.03 1.83
CA ARG A 35 28.13 12.75 2.45
C ARG A 35 27.14 11.67 2.03
N PRO A 36 27.60 10.44 1.73
CA PRO A 36 26.69 9.36 1.37
C PRO A 36 25.84 8.96 2.58
N PHE A 37 24.55 8.75 2.33
CA PHE A 37 23.74 7.94 3.23
C PHE A 37 24.28 6.51 3.27
N ARG A 38 24.12 5.85 4.40
CA ARG A 38 24.69 4.52 4.66
C ARG A 38 23.66 3.63 5.31
N PHE A 39 23.83 2.32 5.23
CA PHE A 39 23.01 1.40 6.00
C PHE A 39 23.77 0.11 6.35
N ALA A 40 23.36 -0.54 7.42
CA ALA A 40 23.90 -1.83 7.84
C ALA A 40 22.81 -2.92 7.77
N MET A 41 23.20 -4.11 7.34
CA MET A 41 22.37 -5.31 7.46
C MET A 41 22.61 -5.95 8.82
N VAL A 42 21.84 -5.51 9.82
CA VAL A 42 21.85 -6.08 11.17
C VAL A 42 20.98 -7.32 11.28
N ASP A 43 21.23 -8.20 12.24
CA ASP A 43 20.51 -9.47 12.40
C ASP A 43 18.98 -9.34 12.40
N PRO A 44 18.36 -8.38 13.11
CA PRO A 44 16.90 -8.21 13.04
C PRO A 44 16.42 -7.91 11.62
N LEU A 45 17.19 -7.16 10.82
CA LEU A 45 16.84 -6.84 9.44
C LEU A 45 16.95 -8.08 8.55
N LEU A 46 18.02 -8.86 8.73
CA LEU A 46 18.22 -10.14 8.03
C LEU A 46 17.11 -11.15 8.36
N GLU A 47 16.74 -11.28 9.64
CA GLU A 47 15.65 -12.15 10.07
C GLU A 47 14.30 -11.72 9.47
N MET A 48 13.97 -10.43 9.52
CA MET A 48 12.73 -9.92 8.93
C MET A 48 12.69 -10.13 7.42
N GLN A 49 13.83 -9.93 6.72
CA GLN A 49 13.95 -10.18 5.30
C GLN A 49 13.73 -11.65 4.96
N HIS A 50 14.40 -12.57 5.67
CA HIS A 50 14.19 -14.01 5.50
C HIS A 50 12.72 -14.42 5.65
N ARG A 51 12.03 -13.85 6.65
CA ARG A 51 10.59 -14.09 6.85
C ARG A 51 9.76 -13.54 5.69
N ILE A 52 10.09 -12.36 5.17
CA ILE A 52 9.41 -11.79 3.99
C ILE A 52 9.60 -12.70 2.78
N ASP A 53 10.81 -13.18 2.51
CA ASP A 53 11.10 -14.07 1.37
C ASP A 53 10.36 -15.41 1.50
N SER A 54 10.33 -15.97 2.72
CA SER A 54 9.61 -17.21 3.03
C SER A 54 8.08 -17.03 2.94
N ASP A 55 7.54 -15.92 3.45
CA ASP A 55 6.11 -15.65 3.40
C ASP A 55 5.63 -15.27 1.98
N ALA A 56 6.45 -14.55 1.21
CA ALA A 56 6.15 -14.17 -0.17
C ALA A 56 6.01 -15.40 -1.06
N SER A 57 6.89 -16.40 -0.89
CA SER A 57 6.87 -17.66 -1.63
C SER A 57 5.73 -18.58 -1.20
N VAL A 58 5.44 -18.69 0.10
CA VAL A 58 4.43 -19.62 0.64
C VAL A 58 2.99 -19.09 0.55
N ARG A 59 2.74 -17.80 0.76
CA ARG A 59 1.37 -17.26 0.91
C ARG A 59 0.65 -16.99 -0.40
N LEU A 60 1.35 -16.94 -1.52
CA LEU A 60 0.73 -16.99 -2.85
C LEU A 60 0.06 -18.34 -3.12
N VAL A 61 0.46 -19.39 -2.39
CA VAL A 61 -0.04 -20.77 -2.52
C VAL A 61 -1.10 -21.11 -1.48
N GLY A 62 -1.23 -20.38 -0.36
CA GLY A 62 -2.27 -20.60 0.65
C GLY A 62 -2.25 -22.00 1.32
N PRO A 63 -2.89 -22.18 2.49
CA PRO A 63 -2.94 -23.49 3.16
C PRO A 63 -3.84 -24.53 2.45
N HIS A 64 -4.55 -24.15 1.39
CA HIS A 64 -5.51 -24.99 0.66
C HIS A 64 -5.24 -25.04 -0.85
N GLY A 65 -4.02 -24.69 -1.27
CA GLY A 65 -3.64 -24.57 -2.67
C GLY A 65 -3.87 -23.15 -3.24
N PRO A 66 -3.34 -22.89 -4.45
CA PRO A 66 -3.23 -21.54 -5.00
C PRO A 66 -4.59 -20.84 -4.99
N LEU A 67 -4.63 -19.59 -4.51
CA LEU A 67 -5.82 -18.75 -4.66
C LEU A 67 -6.22 -18.73 -6.15
N SER A 68 -7.49 -19.00 -6.44
CA SER A 68 -7.99 -18.88 -7.82
C SER A 68 -7.70 -17.47 -8.34
N ALA A 69 -7.38 -17.35 -9.63
CA ALA A 69 -7.03 -16.05 -10.23
C ALA A 69 -8.09 -14.97 -9.95
N LYS A 70 -9.37 -15.33 -9.95
CA LYS A 70 -10.49 -14.42 -9.64
C LYS A 70 -10.49 -13.95 -8.19
N THR A 71 -10.18 -14.83 -7.24
CA THR A 71 -10.08 -14.47 -5.82
C THR A 71 -8.86 -13.60 -5.55
N ARG A 72 -7.74 -13.90 -6.21
CA ARG A 72 -6.51 -13.10 -6.17
C ARG A 72 -6.78 -11.65 -6.62
N ASP A 73 -7.34 -11.49 -7.80
CA ASP A 73 -7.65 -10.19 -8.41
C ASP A 73 -8.54 -9.30 -7.54
N ARG A 74 -9.53 -9.91 -6.88
CA ARG A 74 -10.43 -9.21 -5.95
C ARG A 74 -9.70 -8.70 -4.71
N TYR A 75 -8.83 -9.53 -4.12
CA TYR A 75 -8.05 -9.11 -2.96
C TYR A 75 -7.09 -7.99 -3.31
N ILE A 76 -6.45 -8.06 -4.47
CA ILE A 76 -5.60 -6.97 -4.98
C ILE A 76 -6.42 -5.70 -5.08
N LEU A 77 -7.60 -5.74 -5.71
CA LEU A 77 -8.45 -4.57 -5.84
C LEU A 77 -8.83 -3.95 -4.49
N SER A 78 -9.24 -4.76 -3.52
CA SER A 78 -9.57 -4.25 -2.18
C SER A 78 -8.35 -3.69 -1.45
N SER A 79 -7.18 -4.29 -1.63
CA SER A 79 -5.92 -3.84 -1.00
C SER A 79 -5.45 -2.53 -1.62
N LEU A 80 -5.53 -2.40 -2.94
CA LEU A 80 -5.26 -1.15 -3.67
C LEU A 80 -6.20 -0.02 -3.22
N MET A 81 -7.50 -0.29 -3.06
CA MET A 81 -8.42 0.71 -2.51
C MET A 81 -8.01 1.14 -1.11
N GLU A 82 -7.65 0.21 -0.22
CA GLU A 82 -7.23 0.52 1.14
C GLU A 82 -5.92 1.33 1.16
N GLU A 83 -4.96 0.94 0.35
CA GLU A 83 -3.68 1.63 0.20
C GLU A 83 -3.89 3.05 -0.31
N SER A 84 -4.64 3.25 -1.39
CA SER A 84 -4.90 4.57 -1.94
C SER A 84 -5.67 5.49 -0.99
N ILE A 85 -6.59 4.95 -0.20
CA ILE A 85 -7.31 5.72 0.83
C ILE A 85 -6.34 6.16 1.93
N THR A 86 -5.59 5.23 2.51
CA THR A 86 -4.73 5.49 3.67
C THR A 86 -3.50 6.32 3.30
N SER A 87 -2.89 6.04 2.14
CA SER A 87 -1.78 6.79 1.55
C SER A 87 -2.16 8.25 1.31
N SER A 88 -3.35 8.53 0.74
CA SER A 88 -3.77 9.92 0.53
C SER A 88 -4.19 10.61 1.84
N GLN A 89 -4.71 9.88 2.83
CA GLN A 89 -5.02 10.42 4.15
C GLN A 89 -3.76 10.82 4.94
N LEU A 90 -2.64 10.13 4.74
CA LEU A 90 -1.34 10.52 5.32
C LEU A 90 -0.89 11.89 4.81
N GLU A 91 -1.28 12.26 3.59
CA GLU A 91 -1.00 13.57 2.97
C GLU A 91 -2.16 14.57 3.13
N GLY A 92 -3.07 14.35 4.11
CA GLY A 92 -4.11 15.33 4.45
C GLY A 92 -5.45 15.18 3.73
N ALA A 93 -5.69 14.11 2.95
CA ALA A 93 -7.01 13.89 2.35
C ALA A 93 -8.09 13.66 3.44
N ALA A 94 -9.02 14.61 3.57
CA ALA A 94 -10.08 14.62 4.57
C ALA A 94 -11.35 13.90 4.09
N THR A 95 -11.25 12.58 3.88
CA THR A 95 -12.39 11.72 3.51
C THR A 95 -12.46 10.50 4.41
N THR A 96 -13.67 10.13 4.85
CA THR A 96 -13.84 8.88 5.63
C THR A 96 -13.58 7.65 4.77
N ARG A 97 -13.03 6.59 5.39
CA ARG A 97 -12.77 5.32 4.69
C ARG A 97 -14.03 4.77 4.01
N LYS A 98 -15.20 4.88 4.66
CA LYS A 98 -16.49 4.40 4.12
C LYS A 98 -16.85 5.12 2.82
N VAL A 99 -16.81 6.46 2.81
CA VAL A 99 -17.15 7.27 1.63
C VAL A 99 -16.16 7.02 0.49
N ALA A 100 -14.86 6.99 0.79
CA ALA A 100 -13.84 6.77 -0.21
C ALA A 100 -13.91 5.35 -0.81
N LYS A 101 -14.08 4.32 0.02
CA LYS A 101 -14.24 2.94 -0.46
C LYS A 101 -15.49 2.77 -1.31
N GLN A 102 -16.60 3.42 -0.94
CA GLN A 102 -17.82 3.44 -1.73
C GLN A 102 -17.59 4.12 -3.09
N MET A 103 -16.96 5.29 -3.13
CA MET A 103 -16.62 5.99 -4.36
C MET A 103 -15.83 5.10 -5.33
N LEU A 104 -14.75 4.48 -4.86
CA LEU A 104 -13.91 3.60 -5.67
C LEU A 104 -14.67 2.34 -6.12
N SER A 105 -15.47 1.73 -5.22
CA SER A 105 -16.26 0.53 -5.53
C SER A 105 -17.37 0.81 -6.54
N GLU A 106 -18.00 1.98 -6.51
CA GLU A 106 -19.05 2.38 -7.44
C GLU A 106 -18.51 2.88 -8.78
N GLY A 107 -17.21 3.19 -8.87
CA GLY A 107 -16.63 3.87 -10.03
C GLY A 107 -17.17 5.29 -10.20
N ARG A 108 -17.57 5.93 -9.10
CA ARG A 108 -18.10 7.29 -9.09
C ARG A 108 -16.96 8.29 -9.24
N LYS A 109 -17.17 9.36 -10.02
CA LYS A 109 -16.22 10.48 -10.12
C LYS A 109 -16.03 11.18 -8.75
N PRO A 110 -14.80 11.65 -8.42
CA PRO A 110 -14.56 12.41 -7.19
C PRO A 110 -15.33 13.74 -7.19
N ARG A 111 -15.81 14.16 -6.01
CA ARG A 111 -16.61 15.39 -5.84
C ARG A 111 -15.82 16.56 -5.25
N ASN A 112 -14.71 16.28 -4.58
CA ASN A 112 -13.88 17.29 -3.92
C ASN A 112 -12.40 16.91 -4.06
N HIS A 113 -11.52 17.80 -3.58
CA HIS A 113 -10.07 17.65 -3.64
C HIS A 113 -9.59 16.35 -2.96
N SER A 114 -10.04 16.05 -1.74
CA SER A 114 -9.63 14.83 -1.01
C SER A 114 -10.07 13.53 -1.69
N GLU A 115 -11.30 13.49 -2.24
CA GLU A 115 -11.76 12.36 -3.06
C GLU A 115 -10.92 12.22 -4.33
N ARG A 116 -10.51 13.33 -4.96
CA ARG A 116 -9.65 13.33 -6.15
C ARG A 116 -8.25 12.80 -5.83
N MET A 117 -7.64 13.21 -4.72
CA MET A 117 -6.35 12.65 -4.27
C MET A 117 -6.41 11.13 -4.10
N ILE A 118 -7.49 10.60 -3.52
CA ILE A 118 -7.68 9.16 -3.35
C ILE A 118 -7.91 8.47 -4.71
N PHE A 119 -8.73 9.07 -5.57
CA PHE A 119 -9.03 8.53 -6.90
C PHE A 119 -7.77 8.47 -7.78
N ASN A 120 -6.99 9.55 -7.83
CA ASN A 120 -5.74 9.62 -8.57
C ASN A 120 -4.75 8.56 -8.10
N ASN A 121 -4.58 8.42 -6.79
CA ASN A 121 -3.72 7.40 -6.20
C ASN A 121 -4.18 5.99 -6.60
N PHE A 122 -5.49 5.71 -6.54
CA PHE A 122 -6.04 4.42 -6.96
C PHE A 122 -5.86 4.10 -8.45
N GLN A 123 -6.04 5.09 -9.33
CA GLN A 123 -5.78 4.92 -10.76
C GLN A 123 -4.28 4.73 -11.04
N THR A 124 -3.43 5.53 -10.38
CA THR A 124 -1.97 5.46 -10.52
C THR A 124 -1.42 4.12 -10.06
N MET A 125 -1.89 3.61 -8.92
CA MET A 125 -1.48 2.31 -8.38
C MET A 125 -1.93 1.14 -9.28
N GLN A 126 -3.07 1.25 -9.97
CA GLN A 126 -3.45 0.26 -10.97
C GLN A 126 -2.53 0.33 -12.20
N TRP A 127 -2.23 1.53 -12.68
CA TRP A 127 -1.35 1.75 -13.82
C TRP A 127 0.08 1.28 -13.57
N ILE A 128 0.65 1.49 -12.38
CA ILE A 128 2.01 1.03 -12.00
C ILE A 128 2.19 -0.47 -12.23
N ARG A 129 1.14 -1.27 -11.98
CA ARG A 129 1.17 -2.73 -12.19
C ARG A 129 1.37 -3.13 -13.64
N GLU A 130 1.05 -2.24 -14.57
CA GLU A 130 1.26 -2.41 -16.01
C GLU A 130 2.64 -1.92 -16.45
N GLN A 131 3.42 -1.28 -15.55
CA GLN A 131 4.74 -0.73 -15.83
C GLN A 131 5.89 -1.51 -15.16
N THR A 132 5.61 -2.68 -14.58
CA THR A 132 6.61 -3.44 -13.79
C THR A 132 7.72 -4.04 -14.64
N ASP A 133 7.48 -4.22 -15.94
CA ASP A 133 8.45 -4.77 -16.90
C ASP A 133 9.36 -3.70 -17.53
N GLN A 134 9.15 -2.42 -17.18
CA GLN A 134 9.94 -1.31 -17.70
C GLN A 134 11.02 -0.90 -16.69
N GLU A 135 12.18 -0.46 -17.18
CA GLU A 135 13.17 0.21 -16.32
C GLU A 135 12.60 1.54 -15.80
N LEU A 136 12.98 1.92 -14.58
CA LEU A 136 12.67 3.26 -14.08
C LEU A 136 13.48 4.30 -14.84
N THR A 137 12.80 5.30 -15.40
CA THR A 137 13.43 6.47 -16.00
C THR A 137 12.89 7.75 -15.34
N PRO A 138 13.60 8.89 -15.45
CA PRO A 138 13.08 10.18 -15.00
C PRO A 138 11.67 10.48 -15.54
N GLU A 139 11.41 10.15 -16.81
CA GLU A 139 10.11 10.34 -17.47
C GLU A 139 9.03 9.50 -16.79
N LEU A 140 9.32 8.24 -16.45
CA LEU A 140 8.38 7.38 -15.73
C LEU A 140 8.07 7.94 -14.33
N VAL A 141 9.05 8.51 -13.64
CA VAL A 141 8.85 9.18 -12.34
C VAL A 141 8.00 10.46 -12.50
N PHE A 142 8.21 11.23 -13.57
CA PHE A 142 7.36 12.39 -13.88
C PHE A 142 5.93 12.01 -14.24
N ASP A 143 5.72 10.96 -15.03
CA ASP A 143 4.40 10.45 -15.37
C ASP A 143 3.68 9.90 -14.13
N LEU A 144 4.42 9.23 -13.25
CA LEU A 144 3.92 8.78 -11.96
C LEU A 144 3.42 9.97 -11.12
N HIS A 145 4.24 11.01 -10.99
CA HIS A 145 3.86 12.23 -10.27
C HIS A 145 2.64 12.92 -10.92
N ARG A 146 2.65 13.09 -12.25
CA ARG A 146 1.54 13.73 -12.99
C ARG A 146 0.21 13.04 -12.74
N ARG A 147 0.17 11.70 -12.85
CA ARG A 147 -1.04 10.90 -12.58
C ARG A 147 -1.47 11.01 -11.12
N MET A 148 -0.52 11.05 -10.20
CA MET A 148 -0.79 11.16 -8.76
C MET A 148 -1.43 12.50 -8.38
N THR A 149 -1.07 13.58 -9.09
CA THR A 149 -1.43 14.96 -8.73
C THR A 149 -2.42 15.65 -9.70
N GLU A 150 -2.97 14.89 -10.66
CA GLU A 150 -3.96 15.34 -11.64
C GLU A 150 -5.13 16.12 -11.02
N GLY A 151 -5.15 17.44 -11.25
CA GLY A 151 -6.18 18.35 -10.73
C GLY A 151 -6.21 18.49 -9.20
N THR A 152 -5.09 18.22 -8.52
CA THR A 152 -4.96 18.43 -7.06
C THR A 152 -3.88 19.44 -6.67
N LEU A 153 -3.08 19.93 -7.63
CA LEU A 153 -2.10 21.00 -7.42
C LEU A 153 -2.74 22.37 -7.58
N ASP A 154 -2.20 23.37 -6.88
CA ASP A 154 -2.59 24.78 -7.04
C ASP A 154 -2.18 25.33 -8.41
N ASP A 155 -0.96 25.01 -8.86
CA ASP A 155 -0.49 25.20 -10.23
C ASP A 155 -0.54 23.86 -11.00
N PRO A 156 -1.49 23.67 -11.94
CA PRO A 156 -1.53 22.49 -12.80
C PRO A 156 -0.26 22.29 -13.64
N GLY A 157 0.46 23.37 -13.97
CA GLY A 157 1.72 23.33 -14.71
C GLY A 157 2.88 22.72 -13.92
N ALA A 158 2.72 22.51 -12.60
CA ALA A 158 3.69 21.84 -11.76
C ALA A 158 3.61 20.30 -11.80
N ALA A 159 2.59 19.74 -12.45
CA ALA A 159 2.41 18.30 -12.55
C ALA A 159 3.46 17.66 -13.47
N GLY A 160 4.23 16.70 -12.93
CA GLY A 160 5.26 15.98 -13.69
C GLY A 160 6.46 16.83 -14.13
N ARG A 161 6.81 17.87 -13.38
CA ARG A 161 8.09 18.61 -13.51
C ARG A 161 8.76 18.75 -12.15
N PHE A 162 10.06 19.00 -12.11
CA PHE A 162 10.72 19.41 -10.88
C PHE A 162 10.14 20.71 -10.32
N ARG A 163 10.23 20.87 -9.00
CA ARG A 163 10.06 22.18 -8.37
C ARG A 163 11.18 23.14 -8.76
N THR A 164 10.94 24.43 -8.65
CA THR A 164 11.94 25.50 -8.80
C THR A 164 12.47 25.92 -7.42
N ASP A 165 13.53 26.72 -7.41
CA ASP A 165 14.11 27.23 -6.15
C ASP A 165 13.18 28.26 -5.47
N GLU A 166 12.32 28.95 -6.23
CA GLU A 166 11.35 29.91 -5.69
C GLU A 166 10.17 29.24 -4.97
N GLU A 167 9.93 27.95 -5.24
CA GLU A 167 8.81 27.18 -4.68
C GLU A 167 9.07 26.70 -3.24
N ASN A 168 10.17 27.14 -2.58
CA ASN A 168 10.52 27.00 -1.15
C ASN A 168 9.73 25.92 -0.38
N ILE A 169 10.09 24.65 -0.60
CA ILE A 169 9.41 23.52 0.03
C ILE A 169 10.08 23.17 1.36
N VAL A 170 9.29 23.19 2.43
CA VAL A 170 9.72 22.74 3.75
C VAL A 170 9.00 21.45 4.09
N VAL A 171 9.77 20.39 4.38
CA VAL A 171 9.23 19.09 4.75
C VAL A 171 9.11 19.02 6.28
N ALA A 172 7.89 18.81 6.78
CA ALA A 172 7.61 18.61 8.19
C ALA A 172 7.23 17.15 8.45
N TYR A 173 7.90 16.50 9.40
CA TYR A 173 7.56 15.14 9.83
C TYR A 173 6.89 15.19 11.20
N GLY A 174 5.58 15.02 11.25
CA GLY A 174 4.85 14.88 12.53
C GLY A 174 4.75 16.16 13.39
N GLY A 175 4.81 17.34 12.77
CA GLY A 175 4.64 18.63 13.45
C GLY A 175 5.95 19.26 13.96
N GLU A 176 7.07 18.56 13.87
CA GLU A 176 8.41 19.14 14.03
C GLU A 176 9.05 19.32 12.64
N THR A 177 9.41 20.55 12.30
CA THR A 177 10.27 20.93 11.16
C THR A 177 11.74 20.71 11.58
N TYR A 178 12.73 20.36 10.75
CA TYR A 178 13.08 20.89 9.43
C TYR A 178 13.95 19.87 8.67
N HIS A 179 13.40 19.19 7.66
CA HIS A 179 14.24 18.68 6.57
C HIS A 179 14.21 19.72 5.46
N GLU A 180 15.41 20.18 5.06
CA GLU A 180 15.59 21.06 3.92
C GLU A 180 16.03 20.20 2.74
N PRO A 181 15.17 20.02 1.72
CA PRO A 181 15.51 19.19 0.58
C PRO A 181 16.66 19.81 -0.23
N PRO A 182 17.38 19.02 -1.05
CA PRO A 182 18.48 19.51 -1.90
C PRO A 182 18.04 20.67 -2.82
N ALA A 183 18.96 21.49 -3.31
CA ALA A 183 18.61 22.57 -4.24
C ALA A 183 17.95 22.03 -5.52
N ALA A 184 17.03 22.78 -6.14
CA ALA A 184 16.30 22.30 -7.32
C ALA A 184 17.24 21.98 -8.48
N THR A 185 18.35 22.73 -8.59
CA THR A 185 19.41 22.53 -9.57
C THR A 185 20.12 21.18 -9.47
N GLU A 186 20.09 20.52 -8.32
CA GLU A 186 20.68 19.19 -8.13
C GLU A 186 19.74 18.05 -8.55
N LEU A 187 18.43 18.30 -8.58
CA LEU A 187 17.40 17.27 -8.76
C LEU A 187 17.56 16.43 -10.04
N PRO A 188 17.96 16.97 -11.20
CA PRO A 188 18.17 16.15 -12.40
C PRO A 188 19.18 15.02 -12.19
N VAL A 189 20.38 15.36 -11.70
CA VAL A 189 21.45 14.39 -11.44
C VAL A 189 21.06 13.40 -10.34
N ARG A 190 20.33 13.87 -9.32
CA ARG A 190 19.86 13.01 -8.22
C ARG A 190 18.79 12.03 -8.69
N LEU A 191 17.88 12.44 -9.57
CA LEU A 191 16.86 11.56 -10.14
C LEU A 191 17.48 10.51 -11.06
N ASP A 192 18.50 10.86 -11.85
CA ASP A 192 19.26 9.88 -12.64
C ASP A 192 19.92 8.81 -11.75
N LYS A 193 20.53 9.23 -10.63
CA LYS A 193 21.11 8.31 -9.65
C LYS A 193 20.04 7.44 -8.98
N LEU A 194 18.88 8.00 -8.65
CA LEU A 194 17.74 7.26 -8.13
C LEU A 194 17.27 6.19 -9.12
N CYS A 195 17.18 6.53 -10.41
CA CYS A 195 16.79 5.59 -11.47
C CYS A 195 17.85 4.49 -11.67
N ALA A 196 19.13 4.84 -11.70
CA ALA A 196 20.21 3.86 -11.76
C ALA A 196 20.18 2.91 -10.56
N PHE A 197 19.96 3.44 -9.35
CA PHE A 197 19.79 2.65 -8.14
C PHE A 197 18.54 1.77 -8.22
N ALA A 198 17.41 2.29 -8.70
CA ALA A 198 16.17 1.52 -8.84
C ALA A 198 16.35 0.30 -9.77
N ASN A 199 17.09 0.50 -10.86
CA ASN A 199 17.37 -0.52 -11.88
C ASN A 199 18.54 -1.45 -11.54
N GLY A 200 19.10 -1.38 -10.34
CA GLY A 200 20.21 -2.26 -9.93
C GLY A 200 21.56 -1.94 -10.58
N LYS A 201 21.71 -0.78 -11.22
CA LYS A 201 22.95 -0.32 -11.86
C LYS A 201 23.92 0.34 -10.86
N SER A 202 23.46 0.59 -9.64
CA SER A 202 24.28 1.09 -8.53
C SER A 202 23.70 0.65 -7.18
N PRO A 203 24.50 0.65 -6.10
CA PRO A 203 25.98 0.69 -6.08
C PRO A 203 26.62 -0.63 -6.56
N ASP A 204 27.96 -0.73 -6.54
CA ASP A 204 28.74 -1.92 -6.99
C ASP A 204 28.62 -3.16 -6.08
N TYR A 205 27.57 -3.23 -5.28
CA TYR A 205 27.28 -4.36 -4.41
C TYR A 205 25.80 -4.70 -4.43
N PHE A 206 25.49 -5.94 -4.12
CA PHE A 206 24.10 -6.40 -4.09
C PHE A 206 23.31 -5.72 -2.97
N VAL A 207 22.20 -5.10 -3.36
CA VAL A 207 21.16 -4.60 -2.45
C VAL A 207 19.92 -5.44 -2.67
N HIS A 208 19.46 -6.07 -1.58
CA HIS A 208 18.27 -6.92 -1.61
C HIS A 208 17.03 -6.14 -2.08
N PRO A 209 16.12 -6.73 -2.89
CA PRO A 209 14.97 -6.01 -3.45
C PRO A 209 14.09 -5.28 -2.42
N VAL A 210 13.78 -5.93 -1.29
CA VAL A 210 13.02 -5.31 -0.18
C VAL A 210 13.74 -4.06 0.34
N VAL A 211 15.06 -4.17 0.55
CA VAL A 211 15.89 -3.05 1.03
C VAL A 211 15.93 -1.95 -0.02
N ARG A 212 16.12 -2.29 -1.31
CA ARG A 212 16.13 -1.34 -2.42
C ARG A 212 14.82 -0.54 -2.51
N ALA A 213 13.67 -1.20 -2.43
CA ALA A 213 12.36 -0.54 -2.48
C ALA A 213 12.16 0.42 -1.31
N VAL A 214 12.53 0.01 -0.09
CA VAL A 214 12.45 0.87 1.11
C VAL A 214 13.39 2.08 0.98
N LEU A 215 14.59 1.88 0.44
CA LEU A 215 15.54 2.98 0.22
C LEU A 215 15.06 3.95 -0.86
N LEU A 216 14.41 3.47 -1.93
CA LEU A 216 13.78 4.33 -2.94
C LEU A 216 12.65 5.19 -2.37
N HIS A 217 11.85 4.63 -1.46
CA HIS A 217 10.85 5.38 -0.71
C HIS A 217 11.51 6.55 0.02
N PHE A 218 12.51 6.24 0.86
CA PHE A 218 13.23 7.26 1.62
C PHE A 218 13.83 8.32 0.68
N TRP A 219 14.51 7.89 -0.38
CA TRP A 219 15.22 8.76 -1.31
C TRP A 219 14.27 9.78 -1.94
N LEU A 220 13.16 9.35 -2.54
CA LEU A 220 12.24 10.30 -3.19
C LEU A 220 11.61 11.28 -2.18
N ALA A 221 11.27 10.79 -0.98
CA ALA A 221 10.70 11.62 0.07
C ALA A 221 11.72 12.65 0.61
N PHE A 222 12.99 12.27 0.71
CA PHE A 222 14.10 13.12 1.12
C PHE A 222 14.45 14.16 0.05
N ASP A 223 14.59 13.76 -1.22
CA ASP A 223 14.92 14.70 -2.30
C ASP A 223 13.79 15.71 -2.55
N HIS A 224 12.55 15.29 -2.29
CA HIS A 224 11.36 16.08 -2.43
C HIS A 224 11.31 16.85 -3.76
N PRO A 225 11.40 16.14 -4.92
CA PRO A 225 11.61 16.75 -6.23
C PRO A 225 10.43 17.58 -6.74
N PHE A 226 9.23 17.41 -6.17
CA PHE A 226 7.99 18.04 -6.63
C PHE A 226 7.47 19.07 -5.63
N VAL A 227 6.59 19.97 -6.09
CA VAL A 227 5.95 20.98 -5.23
C VAL A 227 4.96 20.37 -4.22
N ASP A 228 4.32 19.26 -4.59
CA ASP A 228 3.44 18.46 -3.72
C ASP A 228 3.36 17.03 -4.29
N GLY A 229 2.81 16.09 -3.53
CA GLY A 229 2.58 14.71 -3.96
C GLY A 229 3.76 13.77 -3.70
N ASN A 230 4.90 14.28 -3.21
CA ASN A 230 6.12 13.49 -2.97
C ASN A 230 5.87 12.24 -2.10
N GLY A 231 5.14 12.36 -0.99
CA GLY A 231 4.85 11.22 -0.11
C GLY A 231 4.05 10.11 -0.79
N ARG A 232 3.03 10.48 -1.59
CA ARG A 232 2.25 9.52 -2.39
C ARG A 232 3.08 8.90 -3.50
N THR A 233 3.88 9.70 -4.20
CA THR A 233 4.78 9.24 -5.27
C THR A 233 5.87 8.31 -4.72
N ALA A 234 6.43 8.59 -3.54
CA ALA A 234 7.43 7.74 -2.89
C ALA A 234 6.88 6.35 -2.54
N ARG A 235 5.64 6.31 -2.02
CA ARG A 235 4.95 5.05 -1.74
C ARG A 235 4.62 4.29 -3.02
N ALA A 236 4.15 4.97 -4.06
CA ALA A 236 3.94 4.36 -5.37
C ALA A 236 5.24 3.79 -5.97
N LEU A 237 6.35 4.51 -5.85
CA LEU A 237 7.68 4.06 -6.29
C LEU A 237 8.17 2.84 -5.50
N PHE A 238 7.90 2.78 -4.19
CA PHE A 238 8.14 1.58 -3.38
C PHE A 238 7.41 0.37 -3.97
N TYR A 239 6.12 0.50 -4.30
CA TYR A 239 5.37 -0.60 -4.89
C TYR A 239 5.88 -0.98 -6.28
N TRP A 240 6.17 -0.02 -7.15
CA TRP A 240 6.78 -0.31 -8.46
C TRP A 240 8.05 -1.15 -8.29
N SER A 241 8.94 -0.77 -7.35
CA SER A 241 10.21 -1.46 -7.12
C SER A 241 10.03 -2.87 -6.55
N MET A 242 9.08 -3.07 -5.65
CA MET A 242 8.76 -4.40 -5.13
C MET A 242 8.23 -5.31 -6.25
N LEU A 243 7.32 -4.79 -7.07
CA LEU A 243 6.67 -5.59 -8.11
C LEU A 243 7.60 -5.90 -9.28
N SER A 244 8.41 -4.94 -9.74
CA SER A 244 9.39 -5.14 -10.82
C SER A 244 10.49 -6.15 -10.46
N GLN A 245 10.74 -6.35 -9.16
CA GLN A 245 11.71 -7.32 -8.65
C GLN A 245 11.08 -8.64 -8.17
N GLY A 246 9.83 -8.94 -8.58
CA GLY A 246 9.19 -10.24 -8.34
C GLY A 246 8.48 -10.41 -7.00
N TYR A 247 8.36 -9.37 -6.17
CA TYR A 247 7.61 -9.42 -4.91
C TYR A 247 6.12 -9.14 -5.12
N GLY A 248 5.45 -9.95 -5.93
CA GLY A 248 4.02 -9.82 -6.24
C GLY A 248 3.09 -9.88 -5.02
N VAL A 249 3.55 -10.45 -3.89
CA VAL A 249 2.80 -10.44 -2.63
C VAL A 249 2.54 -9.01 -2.11
N CYS A 250 3.35 -8.03 -2.51
CA CYS A 250 3.16 -6.65 -2.10
C CYS A 250 1.86 -6.02 -2.63
N GLU A 251 1.28 -6.52 -3.73
CA GLU A 251 -0.02 -6.04 -4.22
C GLU A 251 -1.16 -6.21 -3.21
N PHE A 252 -1.00 -7.13 -2.25
CA PHE A 252 -1.99 -7.44 -1.22
C PHE A 252 -1.76 -6.67 0.09
N LEU A 253 -0.69 -5.87 0.18
CA LEU A 253 -0.26 -5.26 1.44
C LEU A 253 -0.54 -3.76 1.41
N PRO A 254 -1.59 -3.25 2.10
CA PRO A 254 -1.79 -1.82 2.27
C PRO A 254 -0.86 -1.27 3.38
N ILE A 255 0.41 -1.02 3.05
CA ILE A 255 1.43 -0.62 4.03
C ILE A 255 1.12 0.74 4.65
N SER A 256 0.45 1.63 3.92
CA SER A 256 0.05 2.95 4.42
C SER A 256 -0.89 2.85 5.61
N ARG A 257 -1.69 1.77 5.70
CA ARG A 257 -2.53 1.51 6.88
C ARG A 257 -1.67 1.30 8.12
N LYS A 258 -0.60 0.49 8.02
CA LYS A 258 0.33 0.23 9.13
C LYS A 258 1.18 1.43 9.49
N ILE A 259 1.54 2.26 8.51
CA ILE A 259 2.22 3.54 8.75
C ILE A 259 1.28 4.49 9.51
N LYS A 260 0.01 4.57 9.11
CA LYS A 260 -1.00 5.43 9.74
C LYS A 260 -1.35 5.03 11.17
N GLU A 261 -1.17 3.77 11.56
CA GLU A 261 -1.32 3.31 12.95
C GLU A 261 -0.26 3.92 13.89
N ALA A 262 0.90 4.33 13.37
CA ALA A 262 2.01 4.86 14.17
C ALA A 262 2.79 5.99 13.46
N PRO A 263 2.14 7.14 13.15
CA PRO A 263 2.76 8.23 12.37
C PRO A 263 4.01 8.81 13.04
N ALA A 264 4.04 8.88 14.37
CA ALA A 264 5.22 9.34 15.11
C ALA A 264 6.42 8.38 15.01
N ARG A 265 6.20 7.07 14.82
CA ARG A 265 7.32 6.13 14.55
C ARG A 265 7.86 6.33 13.15
N TYR A 266 6.97 6.58 12.18
CA TYR A 266 7.37 6.87 10.80
C TYR A 266 8.19 8.16 10.69
N ALA A 267 7.71 9.25 11.30
CA ALA A 267 8.43 10.53 11.35
C ALA A 267 9.81 10.39 12.00
N ARG A 268 9.89 9.70 13.16
CA ARG A 268 11.17 9.45 13.83
C ARG A 268 12.14 8.62 13.02
N ALA A 269 11.66 7.73 12.15
CA ALA A 269 12.53 6.93 11.29
C ALA A 269 13.28 7.82 10.28
N TYR A 270 12.64 8.87 9.74
CA TYR A 270 13.34 9.89 8.95
C TYR A 270 14.30 10.70 9.82
N LEU A 271 13.79 11.25 10.93
CA LEU A 271 14.59 12.12 11.82
C LEU A 271 15.88 11.44 12.29
N TYR A 272 15.82 10.18 12.75
CA TYR A 272 17.00 9.46 13.20
C TYR A 272 17.96 9.13 12.07
N SER A 273 17.45 8.86 10.88
CA SER A 273 18.28 8.61 9.70
C SER A 273 19.07 9.86 9.28
N GLU A 274 18.45 11.03 9.37
CA GLU A 274 19.07 12.31 9.01
C GLU A 274 19.99 12.85 10.12
N SER A 275 19.61 12.69 11.39
CA SER A 275 20.36 13.22 12.53
C SER A 275 21.53 12.33 12.99
N ASP A 276 21.58 11.06 12.57
CA ASP A 276 22.65 10.12 12.91
C ASP A 276 23.52 9.81 11.68
N GLU A 277 24.12 10.86 11.09
CA GLU A 277 25.12 10.77 10.01
C GLU A 277 24.67 9.97 8.77
N GLY A 278 23.40 10.11 8.39
CA GLY A 278 22.83 9.46 7.22
C GLY A 278 22.63 7.95 7.37
N ASP A 279 22.51 7.43 8.59
CA ASP A 279 22.31 6.00 8.85
C ASP A 279 20.85 5.56 8.58
N LEU A 280 20.58 5.05 7.38
CA LEU A 280 19.26 4.54 6.98
C LEU A 280 18.89 3.21 7.62
N THR A 281 19.71 2.65 8.52
CA THR A 281 19.36 1.43 9.26
C THR A 281 18.09 1.64 10.10
N TYR A 282 17.87 2.85 10.65
CA TYR A 282 16.62 3.17 11.36
C TYR A 282 15.39 3.07 10.47
N PHE A 283 15.48 3.68 9.29
CA PHE A 283 14.40 3.66 8.33
C PHE A 283 14.10 2.25 7.85
N LEU A 284 15.14 1.47 7.54
CA LEU A 284 15.02 0.07 7.15
C LEU A 284 14.35 -0.78 8.24
N LEU A 285 14.82 -0.70 9.49
CA LEU A 285 14.23 -1.46 10.59
C LEU A 285 12.74 -1.14 10.78
N TYR A 286 12.37 0.14 10.69
CA TYR A 286 10.98 0.56 10.81
C TYR A 286 10.13 0.05 9.64
N HIS A 287 10.58 0.25 8.40
CA HIS A 287 9.78 -0.04 7.21
C HIS A 287 9.64 -1.54 6.95
N VAL A 288 10.69 -2.32 7.23
CA VAL A 288 10.65 -3.77 7.10
C VAL A 288 9.77 -4.40 8.20
N ASP A 289 9.75 -3.84 9.41
CA ASP A 289 8.76 -4.20 10.45
C ASP A 289 7.32 -3.90 9.99
N VAL A 290 7.08 -2.75 9.35
CA VAL A 290 5.77 -2.42 8.75
C VAL A 290 5.36 -3.48 7.73
N LEU A 291 6.27 -3.89 6.83
CA LEU A 291 6.00 -4.94 5.84
C LEU A 291 5.69 -6.29 6.48
N GLN A 292 6.47 -6.69 7.48
CA GLN A 292 6.25 -7.93 8.21
C GLN A 292 4.88 -7.93 8.90
N ARG A 293 4.50 -6.84 9.58
CA ARG A 293 3.18 -6.71 10.20
C ARG A 293 2.05 -6.75 9.16
N ALA A 294 2.23 -6.12 8.01
CA ALA A 294 1.27 -6.19 6.91
C ALA A 294 1.11 -7.62 6.36
N LEU A 295 2.22 -8.37 6.23
CA LEU A 295 2.19 -9.78 5.85
C LEU A 295 1.42 -10.60 6.89
N VAL A 296 1.70 -10.45 8.19
CA VAL A 296 0.98 -11.15 9.26
C VAL A 296 -0.53 -10.90 9.18
N ASP A 297 -0.96 -9.64 9.01
CA ASP A 297 -2.36 -9.25 8.81
C ASP A 297 -2.97 -9.98 7.61
N LEU A 298 -2.28 -10.01 6.47
CA LEU A 298 -2.75 -10.71 5.26
C LEU A 298 -2.96 -12.21 5.54
N GLY A 299 -2.03 -12.86 6.25
CA GLY A 299 -2.17 -14.29 6.60
C GLY A 299 -3.35 -14.55 7.53
N GLY A 300 -3.56 -13.68 8.53
CA GLY A 300 -4.72 -13.77 9.42
C GLY A 300 -6.04 -13.59 8.67
N TYR A 301 -6.09 -12.62 7.77
CA TYR A 301 -7.24 -12.37 6.91
C TYR A 301 -7.54 -13.57 6.00
N LEU A 302 -6.55 -14.10 5.27
CA LEU A 302 -6.72 -15.24 4.36
C LEU A 302 -7.21 -16.52 5.07
N ARG A 303 -6.71 -16.79 6.29
CA ARG A 303 -7.21 -17.89 7.14
C ARG A 303 -8.68 -17.68 7.51
N THR A 304 -9.02 -16.48 7.96
CA THR A 304 -10.39 -16.13 8.37
C THR A 304 -11.37 -16.28 7.21
N SER A 305 -11.07 -15.70 6.05
CA SER A 305 -11.93 -15.80 4.86
C SER A 305 -12.08 -17.24 4.35
N SER A 306 -11.03 -18.06 4.48
CA SER A 306 -11.10 -19.49 4.13
C SER A 306 -12.03 -20.26 5.08
N THR A 307 -11.96 -20.00 6.40
CA THR A 307 -12.85 -20.62 7.39
C THR A 307 -14.32 -20.18 7.22
N GLU A 308 -14.56 -18.90 6.92
CA GLU A 308 -15.90 -18.38 6.65
C GLU A 308 -16.53 -19.05 5.43
N ARG A 309 -15.78 -19.19 4.34
CA ARG A 309 -16.26 -19.85 3.13
C ARG A 309 -16.62 -21.30 3.39
N ARG A 310 -15.77 -22.04 4.12
CA ARG A 310 -16.05 -23.44 4.49
C ARG A 310 -17.30 -23.54 5.36
N SER A 311 -17.45 -22.67 6.36
CA SER A 311 -18.64 -22.67 7.23
C SER A 311 -19.91 -22.39 6.44
N LEU A 312 -19.88 -21.48 5.46
CA LEU A 312 -21.02 -21.27 4.56
C LEU A 312 -21.30 -22.50 3.69
N GLU A 313 -20.27 -23.13 3.14
CA GLU A 313 -20.41 -24.34 2.31
C GLU A 313 -21.01 -25.52 3.09
N GLU A 314 -20.65 -25.68 4.37
CA GLU A 314 -21.24 -26.67 5.27
C GLU A 314 -22.71 -26.36 5.61
N ARG A 315 -23.11 -25.08 5.59
CA ARG A 315 -24.48 -24.62 5.90
C ARG A 315 -25.42 -24.68 4.70
N LEU A 316 -24.90 -24.54 3.49
CA LEU A 316 -25.68 -24.66 2.26
C LEU A 316 -26.15 -26.11 2.11
N ALA A 317 -27.46 -26.34 1.99
CA ALA A 317 -27.96 -27.69 1.78
C ALA A 317 -27.48 -28.27 0.43
N ALA A 318 -27.33 -29.59 0.38
CA ALA A 318 -26.95 -30.31 -0.84
C ALA A 318 -28.06 -30.16 -1.91
N GLY A 319 -27.94 -29.16 -2.79
CA GLY A 319 -28.93 -28.91 -3.85
C GLY A 319 -28.76 -27.57 -4.56
N VAL A 320 -28.29 -26.52 -3.86
CA VAL A 320 -28.13 -25.18 -4.45
C VAL A 320 -26.68 -24.90 -4.84
N ASP A 321 -26.39 -24.97 -6.14
CA ASP A 321 -25.08 -24.61 -6.68
C ASP A 321 -24.95 -23.09 -6.84
N LEU A 322 -24.63 -22.41 -5.73
CA LEU A 322 -24.23 -21.01 -5.77
C LEU A 322 -22.80 -20.87 -6.31
N ASN A 323 -22.62 -19.93 -7.23
CA ASN A 323 -21.28 -19.64 -7.72
C ASN A 323 -20.41 -18.99 -6.62
N HIS A 324 -19.09 -19.02 -6.79
CA HIS A 324 -18.15 -18.48 -5.80
C HIS A 324 -18.44 -17.02 -5.41
N ARG A 325 -18.88 -16.17 -6.33
CA ARG A 325 -19.15 -14.73 -6.08
C ARG A 325 -20.38 -14.55 -5.19
N GLN A 326 -21.39 -15.40 -5.37
CA GLN A 326 -22.60 -15.43 -4.55
C GLN A 326 -22.30 -15.94 -3.15
N LYS A 327 -21.58 -17.07 -3.02
CA LYS A 327 -21.16 -17.63 -1.73
C LYS A 327 -20.39 -16.58 -0.90
N GLU A 328 -19.43 -15.91 -1.49
CA GLU A 328 -18.68 -14.87 -0.77
C GLU A 328 -19.55 -13.68 -0.35
N LEU A 329 -20.45 -13.22 -1.23
CA LEU A 329 -21.38 -12.15 -0.88
C LEU A 329 -22.20 -12.52 0.35
N LEU A 330 -22.68 -13.76 0.41
CA LEU A 330 -23.45 -14.28 1.54
C LEU A 330 -22.60 -14.43 2.81
N ALA A 331 -21.36 -14.92 2.71
CA ALA A 331 -20.45 -14.99 3.83
C ALA A 331 -20.21 -13.60 4.46
N HIS A 332 -20.06 -12.56 3.61
CA HIS A 332 -20.00 -11.18 4.07
C HIS A 332 -21.34 -10.69 4.66
N ALA A 333 -22.47 -11.00 4.01
CA ALA A 333 -23.81 -10.58 4.43
C ALA A 333 -24.16 -11.12 5.82
N LEU A 334 -23.78 -12.36 6.13
CA LEU A 334 -23.97 -12.97 7.44
C LEU A 334 -23.31 -12.20 8.59
N LYS A 335 -22.21 -11.49 8.32
CA LYS A 335 -21.51 -10.65 9.32
C LYS A 335 -21.95 -9.20 9.31
N HIS A 336 -22.58 -8.77 8.22
CA HIS A 336 -22.95 -7.39 7.97
C HIS A 336 -24.41 -7.31 7.52
N PRO A 337 -25.38 -7.58 8.41
CA PRO A 337 -26.80 -7.66 8.06
C PRO A 337 -27.35 -6.34 7.48
N ASP A 338 -26.73 -5.21 7.80
CA ASP A 338 -27.14 -3.89 7.31
C ASP A 338 -26.43 -3.44 6.02
N GLU A 339 -25.52 -4.25 5.46
CA GLU A 339 -24.75 -3.86 4.27
C GLU A 339 -25.67 -3.76 3.03
N GLN A 340 -25.45 -2.70 2.26
CA GLN A 340 -26.16 -2.50 0.99
C GLN A 340 -25.29 -2.94 -0.19
N TYR A 341 -25.82 -3.87 -0.98
CA TYR A 341 -25.17 -4.37 -2.19
C TYR A 341 -25.80 -3.73 -3.42
N THR A 342 -25.02 -3.05 -4.24
CA THR A 342 -25.48 -2.56 -5.55
C THR A 342 -24.84 -3.36 -6.67
N ILE A 343 -25.49 -3.38 -7.83
CA ILE A 343 -24.93 -4.04 -9.03
C ILE A 343 -23.56 -3.44 -9.37
N ALA A 344 -23.42 -2.11 -9.25
CA ALA A 344 -22.15 -1.43 -9.52
C ALA A 344 -21.04 -1.87 -8.57
N ILE A 345 -21.32 -1.94 -7.26
CA ILE A 345 -20.35 -2.41 -6.25
C ILE A 345 -19.97 -3.86 -6.51
N HIS A 346 -20.95 -4.74 -6.75
CA HIS A 346 -20.69 -6.16 -7.00
C HIS A 346 -19.89 -6.38 -8.29
N ARG A 347 -20.20 -5.63 -9.35
CA ARG A 347 -19.45 -5.61 -10.61
C ARG A 347 -17.98 -5.28 -10.40
N THR A 348 -17.70 -4.18 -9.69
CA THR A 348 -16.32 -3.72 -9.43
C THR A 348 -15.59 -4.70 -8.53
N ARG A 349 -16.18 -5.07 -7.38
CA ARG A 349 -15.56 -5.99 -6.41
C ARG A 349 -15.24 -7.35 -7.01
N GLN A 350 -16.13 -7.90 -7.83
CA GLN A 350 -15.95 -9.23 -8.43
C GLN A 350 -15.29 -9.21 -9.81
N ARG A 351 -14.94 -8.02 -10.35
CA ARG A 351 -14.36 -7.82 -11.69
C ARG A 351 -15.12 -8.56 -12.80
N VAL A 352 -16.45 -8.44 -12.80
CA VAL A 352 -17.32 -9.04 -13.83
C VAL A 352 -18.02 -7.95 -14.64
N VAL A 353 -18.64 -8.32 -15.76
CA VAL A 353 -19.50 -7.39 -16.51
C VAL A 353 -20.80 -7.11 -15.76
N TYR A 354 -21.47 -6.00 -16.09
CA TYR A 354 -22.69 -5.56 -15.42
C TYR A 354 -23.80 -6.62 -15.45
N GLN A 355 -23.99 -7.31 -16.59
CA GLN A 355 -25.00 -8.36 -16.72
C GLN A 355 -24.75 -9.51 -15.74
N THR A 356 -23.50 -9.96 -15.59
CA THR A 356 -23.14 -11.02 -14.64
C THR A 356 -23.38 -10.59 -13.19
N ALA A 357 -22.96 -9.36 -12.84
CA ALA A 357 -23.19 -8.85 -11.48
C ALA A 357 -24.70 -8.72 -11.15
N ARG A 358 -25.49 -8.27 -12.14
CA ARG A 358 -26.95 -8.19 -12.02
C ARG A 358 -27.57 -9.57 -11.86
N ALA A 359 -27.14 -10.56 -12.64
CA ALA A 359 -27.64 -11.93 -12.56
C ALA A 359 -27.36 -12.55 -11.19
N ASP A 360 -26.13 -12.39 -10.67
CA ASP A 360 -25.76 -12.91 -9.34
C ASP A 360 -26.71 -12.39 -8.24
N LEU A 361 -26.94 -11.07 -8.19
CA LEU A 361 -27.77 -10.42 -7.16
C LEU A 361 -29.27 -10.74 -7.31
N LEU A 362 -29.76 -10.81 -8.55
CA LEU A 362 -31.16 -11.17 -8.79
C LEU A 362 -31.44 -12.63 -8.47
N GLU A 363 -30.48 -13.52 -8.70
CA GLU A 363 -30.62 -14.93 -8.33
C GLU A 363 -30.65 -15.11 -6.81
N LEU A 364 -29.76 -14.43 -6.08
CA LEU A 364 -29.80 -14.41 -4.62
C LEU A 364 -31.12 -13.83 -4.07
N HIS A 365 -31.67 -12.83 -4.75
CA HIS A 365 -33.01 -12.31 -4.42
C HIS A 365 -34.13 -13.30 -4.73
N ARG A 366 -34.05 -14.03 -5.85
CA ARG A 366 -35.01 -15.08 -6.25
C ARG A 366 -35.04 -16.22 -5.24
N LEU A 367 -33.87 -16.57 -4.70
CA LEU A 367 -33.71 -17.55 -3.62
C LEU A 367 -34.13 -17.01 -2.25
N GLY A 368 -34.58 -15.76 -2.17
CA GLY A 368 -35.04 -15.14 -0.94
C GLY A 368 -33.92 -14.83 0.05
N LEU A 369 -32.65 -14.88 -0.36
CA LEU A 369 -31.49 -14.59 0.48
C LEU A 369 -31.17 -13.08 0.55
N LEU A 370 -31.58 -12.34 -0.47
CA LEU A 370 -31.46 -10.88 -0.51
C LEU A 370 -32.82 -10.23 -0.75
N GLU A 371 -33.05 -9.10 -0.11
CA GLU A 371 -34.18 -8.23 -0.37
C GLU A 371 -33.79 -7.13 -1.35
N LYS A 372 -34.48 -7.08 -2.49
CA LYS A 372 -34.32 -6.01 -3.48
C LYS A 372 -35.12 -4.78 -3.04
N ARG A 373 -34.42 -3.68 -2.79
CA ARG A 373 -35.01 -2.38 -2.44
C ARG A 373 -34.64 -1.33 -3.49
N ARG A 374 -35.39 -0.23 -3.52
CA ARG A 374 -35.15 0.90 -4.44
C ARG A 374 -34.78 2.14 -3.65
N SER A 375 -33.67 2.79 -4.01
CA SER A 375 -33.29 4.10 -3.47
C SER A 375 -33.10 5.05 -4.65
N LYS A 376 -33.92 6.12 -4.69
CA LYS A 376 -33.95 7.09 -5.79
C LYS A 376 -34.05 6.42 -7.17
N LYS A 377 -32.94 6.40 -7.93
CA LYS A 377 -32.83 5.88 -9.31
C LYS A 377 -32.18 4.50 -9.41
N ALA A 378 -31.73 3.88 -8.32
CA ALA A 378 -30.99 2.61 -8.35
C ALA A 378 -31.62 1.56 -7.44
N PHE A 379 -31.49 0.29 -7.86
CA PHE A 379 -31.79 -0.86 -7.01
C PHE A 379 -30.58 -1.20 -6.15
N TYR A 380 -30.83 -1.54 -4.90
CA TYR A 380 -29.86 -2.11 -3.99
C TYR A 380 -30.47 -3.36 -3.34
N PHE A 381 -29.60 -4.22 -2.84
CA PHE A 381 -29.95 -5.49 -2.24
C PHE A 381 -29.46 -5.48 -0.79
N MET A 382 -30.28 -5.94 0.14
CA MET A 382 -29.90 -6.10 1.54
C MET A 382 -30.00 -7.58 1.92
N PRO A 383 -29.18 -8.06 2.88
CA PRO A 383 -29.38 -9.34 3.52
C PRO A 383 -30.82 -9.46 4.04
N SER A 384 -31.46 -10.61 3.83
CA SER A 384 -32.75 -10.90 4.49
C SER A 384 -32.55 -11.01 6.01
N VAL A 385 -33.56 -10.62 6.79
CA VAL A 385 -33.49 -10.64 8.27
C VAL A 385 -33.12 -12.04 8.79
N ASP A 386 -33.76 -13.08 8.24
CA ASP A 386 -33.54 -14.48 8.60
C ASP A 386 -32.55 -15.17 7.64
N LEU A 387 -31.51 -14.45 7.20
CA LEU A 387 -30.57 -14.95 6.19
C LEU A 387 -29.98 -16.32 6.56
N GLU A 388 -29.62 -16.51 7.84
CA GLU A 388 -29.00 -17.75 8.30
C GLU A 388 -29.95 -18.94 8.19
N ASP A 389 -31.20 -18.78 8.60
CA ASP A 389 -32.21 -19.84 8.52
C ASP A 389 -32.55 -20.15 7.06
N ARG A 390 -32.71 -19.11 6.23
CA ARG A 390 -32.94 -19.27 4.79
C ARG A 390 -31.82 -20.02 4.08
N ILE A 391 -30.55 -19.79 4.46
CA ILE A 391 -29.41 -20.54 3.91
C ILE A 391 -29.52 -22.04 4.24
N ARG A 392 -29.99 -22.39 5.44
CA ARG A 392 -30.15 -23.79 5.88
C ARG A 392 -31.37 -24.46 5.23
N GLU A 393 -32.41 -23.69 4.94
CA GLU A 393 -33.67 -24.17 4.37
C GLU A 393 -33.66 -24.29 2.84
N LEU A 394 -32.65 -23.74 2.17
CA LEU A 394 -32.46 -23.85 0.72
C LEU A 394 -32.20 -25.31 0.29
N ARG A 395 -33.28 -26.07 0.07
CA ARG A 395 -33.29 -27.44 -0.46
C ARG A 395 -33.54 -27.50 -1.95
#